data_AF-A0AB37SSV2-F1
#
_entry.id   AF-A0AB37SSV2-F1
#
_cell.length_a   1.000
_cell.length_b   1.000
_cell.length_c   1.000
_cell.angle_alpha   90.00
_cell.angle_beta   90.00
_cell.angle_gamma   90.00
#
_symmetry.space_group_name_H-M   'P 1'
#
loop_
_entity.id
_entity.type
_entity.pdbx_description
1 polymer ?
#
loop_
_entity_poly.entity_id
_entity_poly.type
_entity_poly.pdbx_seq_one_letter_code
_entity_poly.pdbx_strand_id
1 'polypeptide(L)'
;MRPPMHCAAFTGLAMKADDEVLSRLDFADPAVAVVADQDGTVLTTGAQVRAMLLDGFTRPVQWPAVVGALTGVGVSTVYVCGQDALFGRVGVTTESFTVVSADPTKAMQPKRRRAAV
;
A
#
# COMPACT_ATOMS: atom_id res chain seq x y z
N MET A 1 -7.45 4.92 -16.38
CA MET A 1 -7.19 3.52 -15.98
C MET A 1 -8.40 2.67 -16.38
N ARG A 2 -8.20 1.44 -16.85
CA ARG A 2 -9.26 0.44 -17.04
C ARG A 2 -8.79 -0.87 -16.40
N PRO A 3 -9.60 -1.51 -15.53
CA PRO A 3 -10.91 -1.08 -15.05
C PRO A 3 -10.85 0.23 -14.22
N PRO A 4 -11.96 0.99 -14.11
CA PRO A 4 -12.05 2.11 -13.17
C PRO A 4 -12.06 1.59 -11.73
N MET A 5 -11.67 2.45 -10.78
CA MET A 5 -11.46 2.09 -9.37
C MET A 5 -12.02 3.20 -8.45
N HIS A 6 -12.22 2.88 -7.16
CA HIS A 6 -12.44 3.86 -6.09
C HIS A 6 -13.64 4.81 -6.26
N CYS A 7 -14.84 4.28 -6.48
CA CYS A 7 -16.03 5.11 -6.67
C CYS A 7 -17.21 4.58 -5.85
N ALA A 8 -17.91 5.47 -5.15
CA ALA A 8 -19.10 5.12 -4.37
C ALA A 8 -20.19 4.40 -5.21
N ALA A 9 -20.21 4.59 -6.52
CA ALA A 9 -21.11 3.87 -7.43
C ALA A 9 -20.79 2.36 -7.57
N PHE A 10 -19.63 1.89 -7.08
CA PHE A 10 -19.17 0.51 -7.21
C PHE A 10 -19.57 -0.40 -6.04
N THR A 11 -20.53 -0.01 -5.19
CA THR A 11 -21.01 -0.87 -4.08
C THR A 11 -21.43 -2.27 -4.54
N GLY A 12 -22.14 -2.38 -5.67
CA GLY A 12 -22.52 -3.69 -6.21
C GLY A 12 -21.33 -4.55 -6.64
N LEU A 13 -20.25 -3.93 -7.12
CA LEU A 13 -18.99 -4.62 -7.42
C LEU A 13 -18.29 -5.07 -6.12
N ALA A 14 -18.27 -4.22 -5.09
CA ALA A 14 -17.70 -4.55 -3.79
C ALA A 14 -18.41 -5.75 -3.16
N MET A 15 -19.75 -5.77 -3.18
CA MET A 15 -20.54 -6.91 -2.69
C MET A 15 -20.23 -8.19 -3.47
N LYS A 16 -20.20 -8.12 -4.81
CA LYS A 16 -19.86 -9.27 -5.65
C LYS A 16 -18.45 -9.79 -5.36
N ALA A 17 -17.47 -8.90 -5.20
CA ALA A 17 -16.11 -9.27 -4.85
C ALA A 17 -16.04 -9.90 -3.45
N ASP A 18 -16.85 -9.41 -2.51
CA ASP A 18 -16.92 -10.00 -1.18
C ASP A 18 -17.47 -11.43 -1.22
N ASP A 19 -18.64 -11.59 -1.83
CA ASP A 19 -19.36 -12.86 -1.89
C ASP A 19 -18.60 -13.93 -2.68
N GLU A 20 -17.99 -13.56 -3.80
CA GLU A 20 -17.40 -14.54 -4.74
C GLU A 20 -15.89 -14.75 -4.53
N VAL A 21 -15.18 -13.81 -3.91
CA VAL A 21 -13.71 -13.84 -3.81
C VAL A 21 -13.25 -13.77 -2.37
N LEU A 22 -13.51 -12.67 -1.66
CA LEU A 22 -12.91 -12.45 -0.34
C LEU A 22 -13.51 -13.34 0.76
N SER A 23 -14.77 -13.76 0.62
CA SER A 23 -15.43 -14.74 1.52
C SER A 23 -14.74 -16.10 1.56
N ARG A 24 -13.92 -16.43 0.56
CA ARG A 24 -13.22 -17.72 0.42
C ARG A 24 -11.80 -17.71 1.02
N LEU A 25 -11.40 -16.58 1.62
CA LEU A 25 -10.06 -16.38 2.16
C LEU A 25 -10.13 -16.25 3.68
N ASP A 26 -9.21 -16.92 4.36
CA ASP A 26 -8.96 -16.71 5.78
C ASP A 26 -7.97 -15.56 5.97
N PHE A 27 -8.41 -14.50 6.64
CA PHE A 27 -7.58 -13.33 6.94
C PHE A 27 -6.93 -13.49 8.31
N ALA A 28 -5.60 -13.52 8.33
CA ALA A 28 -4.80 -13.50 9.56
C ALA A 28 -4.40 -12.08 9.94
N ASP A 29 -4.09 -11.87 11.23
CA ASP A 29 -3.54 -10.60 11.71
C ASP A 29 -2.17 -10.32 11.06
N PRO A 30 -1.95 -9.11 10.55
CA PRO A 30 -0.71 -8.78 9.87
C PRO A 30 0.47 -8.74 10.86
N ALA A 31 1.60 -9.34 10.49
CA ALA A 31 2.81 -9.35 11.31
C ALA A 31 3.43 -7.95 11.50
N VAL A 32 3.11 -7.02 10.61
CA VAL A 32 3.46 -5.60 10.68
C VAL A 32 2.20 -4.81 10.44
N ALA A 33 1.94 -3.80 11.28
CA ALA A 33 0.75 -2.98 11.15
C ALA A 33 0.64 -2.34 9.76
N VAL A 34 -0.58 -2.23 9.25
CA VAL A 34 -0.89 -1.71 7.91
C VAL A 34 -1.50 -0.33 8.05
N VAL A 35 -1.08 0.63 7.24
CA VAL A 35 -1.73 1.95 7.17
C VAL A 35 -2.76 1.92 6.04
N ALA A 36 -4.04 2.13 6.37
CA ALA A 36 -5.13 2.15 5.42
C ALA A 36 -5.01 3.34 4.46
N ASP A 37 -5.17 3.09 3.17
CA ASP A 37 -4.95 4.11 2.15
C ASP A 37 -6.13 5.07 1.96
N GLN A 38 -7.27 4.79 2.59
CA GLN A 38 -8.45 5.65 2.52
C GLN A 38 -8.41 6.82 3.52
N ASP A 39 -7.70 6.68 4.64
CA ASP A 39 -7.70 7.66 5.73
C ASP A 39 -6.45 7.67 6.63
N GLY A 40 -5.50 6.75 6.43
CA GLY A 40 -4.29 6.66 7.26
C GLY A 40 -4.46 5.88 8.58
N THR A 41 -5.60 5.22 8.80
CA THR A 41 -5.82 4.41 10.01
C THR A 41 -4.81 3.26 10.10
N VAL A 42 -4.27 3.00 11.29
CA VAL A 42 -3.38 1.86 11.55
C VAL A 42 -4.21 0.61 11.84
N LEU A 43 -4.00 -0.43 11.04
CA LEU A 43 -4.69 -1.71 11.10
C LEU A 43 -3.75 -2.78 11.65
N THR A 44 -4.27 -3.59 12.56
CA THR A 44 -3.53 -4.65 13.26
C THR A 44 -4.23 -6.00 13.23
N THR A 45 -5.41 -6.10 12.61
CA THR A 45 -6.15 -7.36 12.51
C THR A 45 -6.48 -7.75 11.07
N GLY A 46 -6.67 -9.04 10.83
CA GLY A 46 -7.07 -9.57 9.52
C GLY A 46 -8.42 -9.03 9.06
N ALA A 47 -9.38 -8.88 9.99
CA ALA A 47 -10.71 -8.33 9.69
C ALA A 47 -10.65 -6.87 9.23
N GLN A 48 -9.78 -6.06 9.83
CA GLN A 48 -9.54 -4.68 9.42
C GLN A 48 -8.95 -4.60 8.01
N VAL A 49 -7.97 -5.46 7.70
CA VAL A 49 -7.37 -5.52 6.36
C VAL A 49 -8.41 -5.96 5.32
N ARG A 50 -9.27 -6.94 5.63
CA ARG A 50 -10.38 -7.34 4.75
C ARG A 50 -11.32 -6.17 4.48
N ALA A 51 -11.70 -5.41 5.51
CA ALA A 51 -12.55 -4.24 5.35
C ALA A 51 -11.88 -3.16 4.47
N MET A 52 -10.59 -2.90 4.67
CA MET A 52 -9.80 -1.97 3.85
C MET A 52 -9.79 -2.37 2.36
N LEU A 53 -9.70 -3.67 2.05
CA LEU A 53 -9.77 -4.15 0.66
C LEU A 53 -11.13 -3.88 0.01
N LEU A 54 -12.23 -4.05 0.76
CA LEU A 54 -13.58 -3.75 0.28
C LEU A 54 -13.81 -2.25 0.10
N ASP A 55 -13.30 -1.45 1.04
CA ASP A 55 -13.31 0.01 0.97
C ASP A 55 -12.58 0.50 -0.27
N GLY A 56 -11.52 -0.20 -0.72
CA GLY A 56 -10.81 0.09 -1.96
C GLY A 56 -11.69 0.11 -3.22
N PHE A 57 -12.86 -0.53 -3.24
CA PHE A 57 -13.78 -0.42 -4.38
C PHE A 57 -14.52 0.92 -4.40
N THR A 58 -14.85 1.47 -3.22
CA THR A 58 -15.86 2.54 -3.07
C THR A 58 -15.28 3.86 -2.57
N ARG A 59 -14.15 3.82 -1.87
CA ARG A 59 -13.48 4.97 -1.28
C ARG A 59 -12.20 5.34 -2.07
N PRO A 60 -11.92 6.64 -2.23
CA PRO A 60 -10.70 7.12 -2.87
C PRO A 60 -9.46 6.81 -2.02
N VAL A 61 -8.34 6.61 -2.71
CA VAL A 61 -7.00 6.66 -2.10
C VAL A 61 -6.73 8.09 -1.63
N GLN A 62 -6.40 8.26 -0.36
CA GLN A 62 -6.00 9.50 0.29
C GLN A 62 -4.52 9.43 0.66
N TRP A 63 -3.65 9.44 -0.35
CA TRP A 63 -2.21 9.26 -0.16
C TRP A 63 -1.56 10.25 0.83
N PRO A 64 -1.94 11.54 0.88
CA PRO A 64 -1.43 12.44 1.91
C PRO A 64 -1.76 12.00 3.34
N ALA A 65 -2.90 11.35 3.58
CA ALA A 65 -3.27 10.82 4.90
C ALA A 65 -2.35 9.65 5.31
N VAL A 66 -2.01 8.77 4.36
CA VAL A 66 -1.02 7.69 4.57
C VAL A 66 0.34 8.26 4.96
N VAL A 67 0.82 9.24 4.19
CA VAL A 67 2.10 9.92 4.47
C VAL A 67 2.06 10.60 5.86
N GLY A 68 0.97 11.28 6.19
CA GLY A 68 0.76 11.89 7.50
C GLY A 68 0.77 10.87 8.65
N ALA A 69 0.12 9.73 8.48
CA ALA A 69 0.12 8.66 9.47
C ALA A 69 1.52 8.07 9.69
N LEU A 70 2.26 7.80 8.60
CA LEU A 70 3.62 7.26 8.67
C LEU A 70 4.61 8.23 9.32
N THR A 71 4.56 9.51 8.94
CA THR A 71 5.38 10.54 9.60
C THR A 71 4.99 10.73 11.07
N GLY A 72 3.70 10.64 11.39
CA GLY A 72 3.18 10.73 12.75
C GLY A 72 3.70 9.64 13.71
N VAL A 73 4.06 8.47 13.18
CA VAL A 73 4.70 7.38 13.96
C VAL A 73 6.23 7.37 13.85
N GLY A 74 6.83 8.43 13.27
CA GLY A 74 8.27 8.62 13.22
C GLY A 74 8.99 7.92 12.07
N VAL A 75 8.27 7.46 11.04
CA VAL A 75 8.92 6.92 9.83
C VAL A 75 9.70 8.04 9.12
N SER A 76 10.96 7.77 8.81
CA SER A 76 11.85 8.69 8.10
C SER A 76 12.36 8.15 6.76
N THR A 77 12.25 6.82 6.55
CA THR A 77 12.68 6.13 5.34
C THR A 77 11.59 5.17 4.89
N VAL A 78 11.28 5.18 3.59
CA VAL A 78 10.31 4.25 2.99
C VAL A 78 10.96 3.46 1.87
N TYR A 79 10.58 2.19 1.78
CA TYR A 79 10.95 1.31 0.67
C TYR A 79 9.75 1.18 -0.24
N VAL A 80 9.88 1.69 -1.47
CA VAL A 80 8.85 1.52 -2.51
C VAL A 80 9.22 0.29 -3.32
N CYS A 81 8.48 -0.80 -3.08
CA CYS A 81 8.77 -2.11 -3.63
C CYS A 81 7.94 -2.39 -4.89
N GLY A 82 8.62 -2.77 -5.98
CA GLY A 82 7.98 -3.14 -7.24
C GLY A 82 8.32 -2.21 -8.40
N GLN A 83 7.72 -2.48 -9.57
CA GLN A 83 7.85 -1.62 -10.73
C GLN A 83 6.97 -0.38 -10.54
N ASP A 84 7.56 0.68 -10.02
CA ASP A 84 6.89 1.94 -9.73
C ASP A 84 7.49 3.11 -10.51
N ALA A 85 6.62 4.02 -10.95
CA ALA A 85 6.99 5.30 -11.54
C ALA A 85 6.21 6.47 -10.93
N LEU A 86 5.43 6.22 -9.86
CA LEU A 86 4.50 7.19 -9.27
C LEU A 86 4.77 7.38 -7.78
N PHE A 87 4.54 6.37 -6.94
CA PHE A 87 4.51 6.53 -5.49
C PHE A 87 5.89 6.85 -4.90
N GLY A 88 6.97 6.34 -5.49
CA GLY A 88 8.34 6.67 -5.11
C GLY A 88 8.85 8.00 -5.68
N ARG A 89 8.03 8.72 -6.46
CA ARG A 89 8.42 9.98 -7.12
C ARG A 89 7.49 11.16 -6.84
N VAL A 90 6.29 10.91 -6.31
CA VAL A 90 5.31 11.96 -6.02
C VAL A 90 5.81 12.83 -4.85
N GLY A 91 5.64 14.15 -4.99
CA GLY A 91 6.20 15.15 -4.07
C GLY A 91 5.90 14.88 -2.61
N VAL A 92 4.63 14.59 -2.28
CA VAL A 92 4.20 14.29 -0.90
C VAL A 92 5.01 13.16 -0.25
N THR A 93 5.51 12.19 -1.02
CA THR A 93 6.35 11.10 -0.50
C THR A 93 7.82 11.50 -0.43
N THR A 94 8.36 12.09 -1.49
CA THR A 94 9.78 12.45 -1.58
C THR A 94 10.17 13.63 -0.68
N GLU A 95 9.21 14.50 -0.35
CA GLU A 95 9.40 15.62 0.58
C GLU A 95 9.33 15.18 2.04
N SER A 96 8.67 14.04 2.31
CA SER A 96 8.44 13.54 3.68
C SER A 96 9.45 12.47 4.13
N PHE A 97 10.03 11.73 3.19
CA PHE A 97 10.88 10.57 3.51
C PHE A 97 12.14 10.49 2.64
N THR A 98 13.15 9.80 3.18
CA THR A 98 14.17 9.18 2.34
C THR A 98 13.55 8.01 1.58
N VAL A 99 13.51 8.07 0.25
CA VAL A 99 12.86 7.03 -0.58
C VAL A 99 13.90 6.06 -1.15
N VAL A 100 13.74 4.78 -0.82
CA VAL A 100 14.50 3.69 -1.42
C VAL A 100 13.62 2.94 -2.42
N SER A 101 13.88 3.12 -3.72
CA SER A 101 13.22 2.32 -4.77
C SER A 101 13.83 0.93 -4.80
N ALA A 102 13.00 -0.07 -4.49
CA ALA A 102 13.29 -1.50 -4.60
C ALA A 102 12.60 -2.06 -5.85
N ASP A 103 13.07 -1.62 -7.01
CA ASP A 103 12.53 -2.00 -8.32
C ASP A 103 13.28 -3.19 -8.96
N PRO A 104 12.65 -3.92 -9.90
CA PRO A 104 13.28 -5.07 -10.55
C PRO A 104 14.59 -4.74 -11.27
N THR A 105 14.71 -3.55 -11.88
CA THR A 105 15.93 -3.15 -12.58
C THR A 105 17.11 -3.06 -11.64
N LYS A 106 16.95 -2.41 -10.48
CA LYS A 106 17.97 -2.31 -9.44
C LYS A 106 18.28 -3.65 -8.80
N ALA A 107 17.28 -4.51 -8.60
CA ALA A 107 17.47 -5.84 -8.06
C ALA A 107 18.37 -6.72 -8.95
N MET A 108 18.31 -6.54 -10.26
CA MET A 108 19.07 -7.30 -11.25
C MET A 108 20.46 -6.74 -11.56
N GLN A 109 20.83 -5.57 -11.01
CA GLN A 109 22.16 -5.01 -11.26
C GLN A 109 23.25 -5.86 -10.59
N PRO A 110 24.37 -6.17 -11.30
CA PRO A 110 25.49 -6.87 -10.72
C PRO A 110 26.02 -6.12 -9.49
N LYS A 111 25.96 -6.75 -8.32
CA LYS A 111 26.57 -6.20 -7.11
C LYS A 111 28.05 -6.54 -7.12
N ARG A 112 28.91 -5.52 -7.00
CA ARG A 112 30.33 -5.77 -6.69
C ARG A 112 30.39 -6.56 -5.39
N ARG A 113 30.89 -7.79 -5.46
CA ARG A 113 31.18 -8.59 -4.26
C ARG A 113 32.22 -7.79 -3.47
N ARG A 114 31.85 -7.28 -2.28
CA ARG A 114 32.87 -6.77 -1.36
C ARG A 114 33.81 -7.94 -1.10
N ALA A 115 35.12 -7.73 -1.30
CA ALA A 115 36.11 -8.70 -0.90
C ALA A 115 35.89 -8.98 0.59
N ALA A 116 35.81 -10.26 0.96
CA ALA A 116 35.79 -10.64 2.35
C ALA A 116 37.10 -10.11 2.96
N VAL A 117 36.98 -9.31 4.02
CA VAL A 117 38.09 -8.89 4.89
C VAL A 117 38.28 -9.98 5.93
#